data_AF-A0A8S1NMZ7-F1
#
_entry.id   AF-A0A8S1NMZ7-F1
#
_cell.length_a   1.000
_cell.length_b   1.000
_cell.length_c   1.000
_cell.angle_alpha   90.00
_cell.angle_beta   90.00
_cell.angle_gamma   90.00
#
_symmetry.space_group_name_H-M   'P 1'
#
loop_
_entity.id
_entity.type
_entity.pdbx_description
1 polymer ?
#
loop_
_entity_poly.entity_id
_entity_poly.type
_entity_poly.pdbx_seq_one_letter_code
_entity_poly.pdbx_strand_id
1 'polypeptide(L)'
;MQETPTPEITDEQVQQFQKDHYFEHEIKGETLQGLAIKYNITPESIRKFNNLTSNEIYYLKSIIIPNQSSYDNQQKEMDQNSLHKIFMLQYMLKNILDPSDHSEKVAKYYLEVADWDLNKAIQEYKEDREFDK
;
A
#
# COMPACT_ATOMS: atom_id res chain seq x y z
N MET A 1 -14.50 37.50 5.67
CA MET A 1 -13.84 36.19 5.78
C MET A 1 -14.87 35.27 6.41
N GLN A 2 -15.48 34.36 5.65
CA GLN A 2 -16.39 33.37 6.20
C GLN A 2 -15.53 32.15 6.53
N GLU A 3 -15.47 31.78 7.81
CA GLU A 3 -14.83 30.54 8.23
C GLU A 3 -15.63 29.39 7.64
N THR A 4 -15.00 28.55 6.84
CA THR A 4 -15.63 27.33 6.32
C THR A 4 -15.90 26.40 7.51
N PRO A 5 -17.13 25.91 7.72
CA PRO A 5 -17.40 24.96 8.79
C PRO A 5 -16.60 23.68 8.51
N THR A 6 -15.69 23.35 9.42
CA THR A 6 -15.00 22.06 9.43
C THR A 6 -16.06 20.96 9.48
N PRO A 7 -16.03 19.94 8.61
CA PRO A 7 -16.96 18.83 8.69
C PRO A 7 -16.72 18.09 10.01
N GLU A 8 -17.62 18.28 10.97
CA GLU A 8 -17.62 17.57 12.24
C GLU A 8 -18.15 16.15 11.99
N ILE A 9 -17.22 15.18 11.98
CA ILE A 9 -17.57 13.76 11.83
C ILE A 9 -18.29 13.34 13.10
N THR A 10 -19.54 12.91 12.99
CA THR A 10 -20.34 12.49 14.15
C THR A 10 -19.90 11.12 14.67
N ASP A 11 -20.11 10.84 15.96
CA ASP A 11 -19.80 9.53 16.58
C ASP A 11 -20.48 8.36 15.85
N GLU A 12 -21.64 8.59 15.24
CA GLU A 12 -22.37 7.62 14.43
C GLU A 12 -21.68 7.32 13.10
N GLN A 13 -21.13 8.35 12.44
CA GLN A 13 -20.33 8.19 11.22
C GLN A 13 -19.00 7.51 11.50
N VAL A 14 -18.37 7.79 12.65
CA VAL A 14 -17.17 7.08 13.11
C VAL A 14 -17.49 5.60 13.36
N GLN A 15 -18.58 5.29 14.07
CA GLN A 15 -18.94 3.90 14.35
C GLN A 15 -19.29 3.10 13.08
N GLN A 16 -19.98 3.72 12.13
CA GLN A 16 -20.29 3.09 10.84
C GLN A 16 -19.02 2.86 10.01
N PHE A 17 -18.13 3.86 9.93
CA PHE A 17 -16.83 3.72 9.26
C PHE A 17 -16.00 2.60 9.88
N GLN A 18 -15.93 2.54 11.21
CA GLN A 18 -15.19 1.49 11.92
C GLN A 18 -15.74 0.12 11.55
N LYS A 19 -17.05 -0.10 11.69
CA LYS A 19 -17.70 -1.39 11.39
C LYS A 19 -17.50 -1.87 9.96
N ASP A 20 -17.42 -0.95 9.00
CA ASP A 20 -17.19 -1.26 7.59
C ASP A 20 -15.73 -1.66 7.31
N HIS A 21 -14.77 -1.24 8.14
CA HIS A 21 -13.35 -1.50 7.94
C HIS A 21 -12.78 -2.59 8.86
N TYR A 22 -13.28 -2.70 10.08
CA TYR A 22 -12.84 -3.66 11.08
C TYR A 22 -13.87 -3.89 12.19
N PHE A 23 -13.69 -4.94 12.97
CA PHE A 23 -14.45 -5.15 14.20
C PHE A 23 -13.56 -5.73 15.29
N GLU A 24 -13.96 -5.58 16.54
CA GLU A 24 -13.26 -6.15 17.68
C GLU A 24 -13.78 -7.58 17.96
N HIS A 25 -12.85 -8.52 18.13
CA HIS A 25 -13.12 -9.92 18.48
C HIS A 25 -12.56 -10.23 19.87
N GLU A 26 -13.39 -10.80 20.75
CA GLU A 26 -12.98 -11.27 22.07
C GLU A 26 -12.30 -12.65 21.96
N ILE A 27 -11.05 -12.75 22.41
CA ILE A 27 -10.23 -13.96 22.29
C ILE A 27 -10.64 -14.99 23.36
N LYS A 28 -11.06 -16.18 22.93
CA LYS A 28 -11.53 -17.25 23.84
C LYS A 28 -10.64 -18.49 23.78
N GLY A 29 -9.32 -18.27 23.91
CA GLY A 29 -8.30 -19.31 23.76
C GLY A 29 -7.94 -19.62 22.31
N GLU A 30 -8.35 -18.76 21.37
CA GLU A 30 -7.99 -18.86 19.96
C GLU A 30 -6.54 -18.44 19.73
N THR A 31 -5.91 -19.01 18.69
CA THR A 31 -4.62 -18.55 18.19
C THR A 31 -4.81 -17.55 17.06
N LEU A 32 -3.79 -16.74 16.79
CA LEU A 32 -3.81 -15.80 15.66
C LEU A 32 -4.08 -16.54 14.33
N GLN A 33 -3.51 -17.74 14.16
CA GLN A 33 -3.76 -18.58 12.97
C GLN A 33 -5.21 -19.05 12.90
N GLY A 34 -5.80 -19.44 14.04
CA GLY A 34 -7.21 -19.84 14.10
C GLY A 34 -8.15 -18.71 13.73
N LEU A 35 -7.88 -17.49 14.22
CA LEU A 35 -8.65 -16.29 13.85
C LEU A 35 -8.49 -15.94 12.37
N ALA A 36 -7.27 -16.00 11.84
CA ALA A 36 -7.00 -15.76 10.43
C ALA A 36 -7.82 -16.68 9.51
N ILE A 37 -7.85 -17.98 9.83
CA ILE A 37 -8.66 -18.97 9.10
C ILE A 37 -10.15 -18.68 9.25
N LYS A 38 -10.61 -18.40 10.46
CA LYS A 38 -12.04 -18.13 10.78
C LYS A 38 -12.59 -16.93 9.99
N TYR A 39 -11.77 -15.89 9.82
CA TYR A 39 -12.17 -14.66 9.14
C TYR A 39 -11.66 -14.56 7.70
N ASN A 40 -11.07 -15.63 7.17
CA ASN A 40 -10.54 -15.69 5.81
C ASN A 40 -9.59 -14.51 5.48
N ILE A 41 -8.69 -14.20 6.41
CA ILE A 41 -7.64 -13.18 6.29
C ILE A 41 -6.27 -13.77 6.64
N THR A 42 -5.19 -13.04 6.41
CA THR A 42 -3.85 -13.53 6.79
C THR A 42 -3.50 -13.17 8.23
N PRO A 43 -2.69 -13.99 8.94
CA PRO A 43 -2.16 -13.62 10.25
C PRO A 43 -1.35 -12.31 10.21
N GLU A 44 -0.65 -12.05 9.10
CA GLU A 44 0.09 -10.82 8.89
C GLU A 44 -0.84 -9.59 8.84
N SER A 45 -2.01 -9.71 8.21
CA SER A 45 -3.03 -8.67 8.17
C SER A 45 -3.48 -8.27 9.58
N ILE A 46 -3.85 -9.28 10.39
CA ILE A 46 -4.27 -9.06 11.76
C ILE A 46 -3.14 -8.42 12.57
N ARG A 47 -1.90 -8.89 12.39
CA ARG A 47 -0.74 -8.31 13.09
C ARG A 47 -0.49 -6.86 12.73
N LYS A 48 -0.47 -6.52 11.44
CA LYS A 48 -0.28 -5.15 10.97
C LYS A 48 -1.34 -4.23 11.53
N PHE A 49 -2.61 -4.66 11.51
CA PHE A 49 -3.72 -3.87 12.03
C PHE A 49 -3.63 -3.61 13.54
N ASN A 50 -3.09 -4.56 14.29
CA ASN A 50 -2.96 -4.48 15.76
C ASN A 50 -1.55 -4.10 16.23
N ASN A 51 -0.64 -3.70 15.32
CA ASN A 51 0.77 -3.43 15.62
C ASN A 51 1.50 -4.56 16.38
N LEU A 52 1.15 -5.82 16.09
CA LEU A 52 1.73 -6.99 16.75
C LEU A 52 3.01 -7.46 16.05
N THR A 53 4.08 -7.60 16.83
CA THR A 53 5.37 -8.13 16.34
C THR A 53 5.43 -9.66 16.36
N SER A 54 4.56 -10.32 17.12
CA SER A 54 4.47 -11.78 17.29
C SER A 54 3.08 -12.32 16.98
N ASN A 55 2.99 -13.64 16.79
CA ASN A 55 1.74 -14.38 16.64
C ASN A 55 1.10 -14.76 17.99
N GLU A 56 1.80 -14.52 19.09
CA GLU A 56 1.30 -14.76 20.43
C GLU A 56 0.24 -13.71 20.79
N ILE A 57 -1.00 -14.16 20.97
CA ILE A 57 -2.15 -13.30 21.31
C ILE A 57 -2.88 -13.76 22.59
N TYR A 58 -2.40 -14.81 23.26
CA TYR A 58 -3.07 -15.41 24.42
C TYR A 58 -3.17 -14.46 25.62
N TYR A 59 -2.34 -13.42 25.67
CA TYR A 59 -2.37 -12.39 26.72
C TYR A 59 -3.37 -11.25 26.43
N LEU A 60 -3.94 -11.21 25.21
CA LEU A 60 -4.90 -10.21 24.82
C LEU A 60 -6.32 -10.68 25.15
N LYS A 61 -7.14 -9.77 25.69
CA LYS A 61 -8.58 -9.99 25.88
C LYS A 61 -9.34 -9.91 24.56
N SER A 62 -8.92 -9.00 23.69
CA SER A 62 -9.56 -8.73 22.41
C SER A 62 -8.53 -8.35 21.35
N ILE A 63 -8.94 -8.45 20.08
CA ILE A 63 -8.12 -8.17 18.91
C ILE A 63 -8.98 -7.60 17.79
N ILE A 64 -8.42 -6.68 17.02
CA ILE A 64 -9.12 -6.10 15.89
C ILE A 64 -8.97 -6.98 14.65
N ILE A 65 -10.09 -7.28 14.00
CA ILE A 65 -10.16 -8.07 12.78
C ILE A 65 -10.53 -7.13 11.62
N PRO A 66 -9.65 -6.93 10.62
CA PRO A 66 -9.99 -6.16 9.44
C PRO A 66 -11.01 -6.92 8.58
N ASN A 67 -11.97 -6.19 8.00
CA ASN A 67 -12.90 -6.76 7.04
C ASN A 67 -12.18 -7.08 5.71
N GLN A 68 -12.42 -8.29 5.20
CA GLN A 68 -11.75 -8.80 4.00
C GLN A 68 -11.90 -7.88 2.78
N SER A 69 -13.09 -7.32 2.55
CA SER A 69 -13.36 -6.43 1.41
C SER A 69 -12.50 -5.16 1.40
N SER A 70 -12.15 -4.66 2.57
CA SER A 70 -11.40 -3.40 2.72
C SER A 70 -9.90 -3.67 2.67
N TYR A 71 -9.47 -4.82 3.21
CA TYR A 71 -8.06 -5.20 3.27
C TYR A 71 -7.52 -5.80 1.95
N ASP A 72 -8.31 -6.63 1.25
CA ASP A 72 -7.93 -7.22 -0.04
C ASP A 72 -7.74 -6.15 -1.14
N ASN A 73 -8.50 -5.06 -1.09
CA ASN A 73 -8.36 -3.93 -2.02
C ASN A 73 -7.09 -3.12 -1.75
N GLN A 74 -6.74 -2.86 -0.49
CA GLN A 74 -5.52 -2.12 -0.14
C GLN A 74 -4.23 -2.90 -0.45
N GLN A 75 -4.21 -4.22 -0.21
CA GLN A 75 -3.04 -5.04 -0.58
C GLN A 75 -2.92 -5.25 -2.08
N LYS A 76 -4.02 -5.48 -2.80
CA LYS A 76 -3.97 -5.59 -4.27
C LYS A 76 -3.52 -4.29 -4.92
N GLU A 77 -3.98 -3.14 -4.44
CA GLU A 77 -3.51 -1.85 -4.97
C GLU A 77 -2.02 -1.62 -4.65
N MET A 78 -1.55 -1.93 -3.42
CA MET A 78 -0.12 -1.82 -3.09
C MET A 78 0.75 -2.79 -3.89
N ASP A 79 0.31 -4.03 -4.11
CA ASP A 79 1.05 -5.05 -4.85
C ASP A 79 1.05 -4.79 -6.37
N GLN A 80 -0.09 -4.34 -6.93
CA GLN A 80 -0.18 -3.95 -8.35
C GLN A 80 0.60 -2.65 -8.61
N ASN A 81 0.53 -1.67 -7.71
CA ASN A 81 1.31 -0.44 -7.81
C ASN A 81 2.82 -0.75 -7.70
N SER A 82 3.22 -1.67 -6.83
CA SER A 82 4.61 -2.11 -6.72
C SER A 82 5.07 -2.88 -7.96
N LEU A 83 4.24 -3.76 -8.50
CA LEU A 83 4.54 -4.52 -9.71
C LEU A 83 4.62 -3.62 -10.96
N HIS A 84 3.71 -2.64 -11.07
CA HIS A 84 3.72 -1.66 -12.15
C HIS A 84 5.00 -0.82 -12.11
N LYS A 85 5.39 -0.35 -10.92
CA LYS A 85 6.67 0.36 -10.71
C LYS A 85 7.89 -0.48 -11.08
N ILE A 86 7.92 -1.75 -10.68
CA ILE A 86 8.98 -2.69 -11.03
C ILE A 86 9.02 -2.92 -12.55
N PHE A 87 7.86 -3.08 -13.19
CA PHE A 87 7.77 -3.26 -14.64
C PHE A 87 8.28 -2.03 -15.40
N MET A 88 7.90 -0.83 -14.97
CA MET A 88 8.37 0.42 -15.57
C MET A 88 9.89 0.60 -15.40
N LEU A 89 10.43 0.32 -14.21
CA LEU A 89 11.86 0.36 -13.95
C LEU A 89 12.61 -0.62 -14.87
N GLN A 90 12.14 -1.87 -14.98
CA GLN A 90 12.73 -2.86 -15.87
C GLN A 90 12.61 -2.48 -17.35
N TYR A 91 11.48 -1.88 -17.74
CA TYR A 91 11.26 -1.44 -19.11
C TYR A 91 12.24 -0.33 -19.50
N MET A 92 12.39 0.69 -18.65
CA MET A 92 13.34 1.78 -18.82
C MET A 92 14.77 1.24 -18.97
N LEU A 93 15.19 0.36 -18.05
CA LEU A 93 16.52 -0.24 -18.06
C LEU A 93 16.82 -1.05 -19.32
N LYS A 94 15.84 -1.80 -19.84
CA LYS A 94 16.07 -2.74 -20.95
C LYS A 94 15.87 -2.13 -22.33
N ASN A 95 15.03 -1.11 -22.46
CA ASN A 95 14.56 -0.64 -23.77
C ASN A 95 14.83 0.84 -24.04
N ILE A 96 15.11 1.64 -23.01
CA ILE A 96 15.18 3.11 -23.14
C ILE A 96 16.58 3.63 -22.84
N LEU A 97 17.19 3.20 -21.73
CA LEU A 97 18.50 3.71 -21.32
C LEU A 97 19.62 3.21 -22.25
N ASP A 98 20.55 4.11 -22.57
CA ASP A 98 21.76 3.81 -23.34
C ASP A 98 22.63 2.76 -22.61
N PRO A 99 23.27 1.80 -23.30
CA PRO A 99 24.23 0.83 -22.73
C PRO A 99 25.31 1.44 -21.83
N SER A 100 25.74 2.67 -22.13
CA SER A 100 26.72 3.40 -21.32
C SER A 100 26.17 3.94 -19.99
N ASP A 101 24.84 3.93 -19.82
CA ASP A 101 24.12 4.59 -18.73
C ASP A 101 23.11 3.65 -18.05
N HIS A 102 23.36 2.34 -18.04
CA HIS A 102 22.51 1.27 -17.44
C HIS A 102 22.46 1.30 -15.90
N SER A 103 22.27 2.47 -15.31
CA SER A 103 22.13 2.61 -13.86
C SER A 103 20.66 2.58 -13.45
N GLU A 104 20.32 1.64 -12.56
CA GLU A 104 19.02 1.59 -11.89
C GLU A 104 18.63 2.94 -11.27
N LYS A 105 19.61 3.70 -10.78
CA LYS A 105 19.40 5.02 -10.20
C LYS A 105 18.86 6.04 -11.22
N VAL A 106 19.33 5.98 -12.46
CA VAL A 106 18.92 6.91 -13.53
C VAL A 106 17.49 6.61 -13.94
N ALA A 107 17.17 5.35 -14.23
CA ALA A 107 15.80 4.94 -14.56
C ALA A 107 14.82 5.26 -13.43
N LYS A 108 15.22 5.04 -12.17
CA LYS A 108 14.40 5.36 -11.01
C LYS A 108 14.20 6.87 -10.84
N TYR A 109 15.23 7.69 -11.07
CA TYR A 109 15.12 9.15 -10.99
C TYR A 109 14.04 9.69 -11.92
N TYR A 110 14.08 9.34 -13.22
CA TYR A 110 13.08 9.82 -14.18
C TYR A 110 11.67 9.29 -13.87
N LEU A 111 11.56 8.04 -13.40
CA LEU A 111 10.27 7.50 -12.97
C LEU A 111 9.73 8.21 -11.72
N GLU A 112 10.59 8.60 -10.76
CA GLU A 112 10.15 9.34 -9.57
C GLU A 112 9.73 10.77 -9.89
N VAL A 113 10.48 11.49 -10.74
CA VAL A 113 10.16 12.85 -11.17
C VAL A 113 8.87 12.89 -12.01
N ALA A 114 8.62 11.84 -12.80
CA ALA A 114 7.43 11.73 -13.62
C ALA A 114 6.19 11.21 -12.87
N ASP A 115 6.21 11.12 -11.53
CA ASP A 115 5.13 10.51 -10.72
C ASP A 115 4.79 9.07 -11.16
N TRP A 116 5.80 8.34 -11.61
CA TRP A 116 5.71 7.00 -12.21
C TRP A 116 4.85 6.93 -13.47
N ASP A 117 4.72 8.02 -14.24
CA ASP A 117 4.23 8.00 -15.61
C ASP A 117 5.37 7.61 -16.57
N LEU A 118 5.27 6.42 -17.17
CA LEU A 118 6.31 5.89 -18.05
C LEU A 118 6.54 6.75 -19.31
N ASN A 119 5.49 7.28 -19.92
CA ASN A 119 5.63 8.03 -21.17
C ASN A 119 6.32 9.37 -20.91
N LYS A 120 5.94 10.03 -19.82
CA LYS A 120 6.57 11.27 -19.37
C LYS A 120 8.04 11.04 -19.00
N ALA A 121 8.36 9.97 -18.25
CA ALA A 121 9.74 9.62 -17.90
C ALA A 121 10.61 9.34 -19.14
N ILE A 122 10.06 8.66 -20.16
CA ILE A 122 10.76 8.42 -21.44
C ILE A 122 11.02 9.72 -22.18
N GLN A 123 10.03 10.62 -22.21
CA GLN A 123 10.16 11.90 -22.89
C GLN A 123 11.23 12.77 -22.24
N GLU A 124 11.21 12.91 -20.91
CA GLU A 124 12.21 13.68 -20.16
C GLU A 124 13.63 13.14 -20.36
N TYR A 125 13.81 11.81 -20.28
CA TYR A 125 15.11 11.19 -20.56
C TYR A 125 15.62 11.50 -21.98
N LYS A 126 14.74 11.42 -22.99
CA LYS A 126 15.11 11.69 -24.38
C LYS A 126 15.46 13.15 -24.60
N GLU A 127 14.71 14.07 -24.00
CA GLU A 127 14.97 15.51 -24.09
C GLU A 127 16.32 15.88 -23.46
N ASP A 128 16.62 15.35 -22.28
CA ASP A 128 17.92 15.57 -21.61
C ASP A 128 19.08 15.02 -22.46
N ARG A 129 18.90 13.82 -23.06
CA ARG A 129 19.91 13.22 -23.95
C ARG A 129 20.06 13.93 -25.30
N GLU A 130 19.01 14.58 -25.79
CA GLU A 130 19.07 15.40 -27.00
C GLU A 130 19.77 16.74 -26.73
N PHE A 131 19.67 17.28 -25.52
CA PHE A 131 20.39 18.50 -25.12
C PHE A 131 21.90 18.29 -24.95
N ASP A 132 22.32 17.05 -24.64
CA ASP A 132 23.73 16.65 -24.49
C ASP A 132 24.45 16.34 -25.82
N LYS A 133 23.75 16.35 -26.97
CA LYS A 133 24.32 16.12 -28.32
C LYS A 133 24.76 17.42 -29.00
#